data_AF-U3U139-F1
#
_entry.id   AF-U3U139-F1
#
_cell.length_a   1.000
_cell.length_b   1.000
_cell.length_c   1.000
_cell.angle_alpha   90.00
_cell.angle_beta   90.00
_cell.angle_gamma   90.00
#
_symmetry.space_group_name_H-M   'P 1'
#
loop_
_entity.id
_entity.type
_entity.pdbx_description
1 polymer ?
#
loop_
_entity_poly.entity_id
_entity_poly.type
_entity_poly.pdbx_seq_one_letter_code
_entity_poly.pdbx_strand_id
1 'polypeptide(L)'
;MDGASYLDGGISDAIPVREAARRGADTIVVIRTVPSQMAYTPKWFKRMERWLSDSALQPMINILHQHEESYRQIQQFIEQPPDNLRIIEIFSPKPLASMALGSRLASLNQDYHLGRRSGRYFLATLGQWLSDAEPLARPIAVTPPAAVANAPDNRPVSTPPLADNDADYDAGSLA
;
A
#
# COMPACT_ATOMS: atom_id res chain seq x y z
N MET A 1 -5.76 -15.72 -21.31
CA MET A 1 -7.14 -16.28 -21.28
C MET A 1 -7.91 -15.63 -22.42
N ASP A 2 -8.62 -16.41 -23.22
CA ASP A 2 -9.57 -16.00 -24.28
C ASP A 2 -9.11 -14.99 -25.37
N GLY A 3 -7.81 -14.89 -25.64
CA GLY A 3 -7.29 -14.01 -26.70
C GLY A 3 -7.38 -12.51 -26.37
N ALA A 4 -7.77 -12.13 -25.15
CA ALA A 4 -7.77 -10.75 -24.70
C ALA A 4 -6.37 -10.32 -24.20
N SER A 5 -6.01 -9.07 -24.48
CA SER A 5 -4.82 -8.44 -23.91
C SER A 5 -5.13 -7.95 -22.50
N TYR A 6 -4.27 -8.29 -21.54
CA TYR A 6 -4.40 -7.87 -20.15
C TYR A 6 -3.28 -6.89 -19.83
N LEU A 7 -3.65 -5.82 -19.12
CA LEU A 7 -2.72 -4.86 -18.55
C LEU A 7 -2.77 -4.98 -17.04
N ASP A 8 -1.70 -4.53 -16.38
CA ASP A 8 -1.63 -4.52 -14.93
C ASP A 8 -2.78 -3.70 -14.33
N GLY A 9 -3.36 -4.19 -13.23
CA GLY A 9 -4.40 -3.50 -12.47
C GLY A 9 -3.91 -2.16 -11.93
N GLY A 10 -2.60 -1.97 -11.79
CA GLY A 10 -1.97 -0.68 -11.49
C GLY A 10 -2.32 0.44 -12.47
N ILE A 11 -2.76 0.12 -13.70
CA ILE A 11 -3.20 1.11 -14.69
C ILE A 11 -4.67 1.49 -14.48
N SER A 12 -5.53 0.52 -14.19
CA SER A 12 -6.99 0.71 -14.23
C SER A 12 -7.65 0.86 -12.87
N ASP A 13 -7.05 0.34 -11.80
CA ASP A 13 -7.58 0.38 -10.43
C ASP A 13 -6.45 0.17 -9.40
N ALA A 14 -5.48 1.10 -9.39
CA ALA A 14 -4.26 0.99 -8.58
C ALA A 14 -4.51 0.85 -7.06
N ILE A 15 -5.66 1.33 -6.60
CA ILE A 15 -6.12 1.19 -5.22
C ILE A 15 -7.61 0.79 -5.28
N PRO A 16 -7.95 -0.50 -5.12
CA PRO A 16 -9.29 -1.03 -5.37
C PRO A 16 -10.29 -0.76 -4.22
N VAL A 17 -10.36 0.49 -3.75
CA VAL A 17 -11.24 0.92 -2.64
C VAL A 17 -12.72 0.72 -2.96
N ARG A 18 -13.12 0.95 -4.21
CA ARG A 18 -14.50 0.77 -4.68
C ARG A 18 -14.91 -0.69 -4.64
N GLU A 19 -14.00 -1.58 -5.01
CA GLU A 19 -14.25 -3.03 -4.97
C GLU A 19 -14.34 -3.54 -3.53
N ALA A 20 -13.51 -3.05 -2.62
CA ALA A 20 -13.62 -3.36 -1.19
C ALA A 20 -14.98 -2.90 -0.63
N ALA A 21 -15.44 -1.69 -0.97
CA ALA A 21 -16.76 -1.20 -0.59
C ALA A 21 -17.88 -2.06 -1.21
N ARG A 22 -17.79 -2.43 -2.49
CA ARG A 22 -18.75 -3.30 -3.17
C ARG A 22 -18.88 -4.67 -2.52
N ARG A 23 -17.81 -5.16 -1.90
CA ARG A 23 -17.80 -6.42 -1.12
C ARG A 23 -18.42 -6.28 0.27
N GLY A 24 -18.92 -5.10 0.64
CA GLY A 24 -19.59 -4.84 1.91
C GLY A 24 -18.65 -4.49 3.06
N ALA A 25 -17.45 -3.96 2.77
CA ALA A 25 -16.59 -3.44 3.82
C ALA A 25 -17.17 -2.13 4.38
N ASP A 26 -17.42 -2.06 5.69
CA ASP A 26 -17.82 -0.82 6.37
C ASP A 26 -16.60 0.06 6.74
N THR A 27 -15.40 -0.53 6.72
CA THR A 27 -14.15 0.14 7.00
C THR A 27 -13.02 -0.39 6.13
N ILE A 28 -12.31 0.51 5.46
CA ILE A 28 -11.23 0.19 4.51
C ILE A 28 -9.97 0.88 4.99
N VAL A 29 -8.93 0.08 5.25
CA VAL A 29 -7.58 0.60 5.53
C VAL A 29 -6.76 0.50 4.26
N VAL A 30 -6.40 1.65 3.70
CA VAL A 30 -5.61 1.77 2.47
C VAL A 30 -4.14 1.90 2.83
N ILE A 31 -3.29 1.02 2.29
CA ILE A 31 -1.84 1.10 2.48
C ILE A 31 -1.18 1.56 1.18
N ARG A 32 -0.48 2.70 1.21
CA ARG A 32 0.15 3.33 0.03
C ARG A 32 1.67 3.42 0.19
N THR A 33 2.38 3.15 -0.89
CA THR A 33 3.84 3.30 -0.99
C THR A 33 4.27 4.72 -1.41
N VAL A 34 3.31 5.56 -1.80
CA VAL A 34 3.52 6.97 -2.17
C VAL A 34 2.56 7.88 -1.42
N PRO A 35 2.91 9.16 -1.19
CA PRO A 35 2.01 10.12 -0.58
C PRO A 35 0.71 10.31 -1.38
N SER A 36 -0.40 10.60 -0.69
CA SER A 36 -1.72 10.75 -1.31
C SER A 36 -1.82 11.90 -2.32
N GLN A 37 -0.98 12.93 -2.18
CA GLN A 37 -1.03 14.16 -2.97
C GLN A 37 -0.05 14.21 -4.16
N MET A 38 0.74 13.16 -4.41
CA MET A 38 1.70 13.21 -5.53
C MET A 38 1.00 12.90 -6.87
N ALA A 39 0.76 13.95 -7.67
CA ALA A 39 0.53 13.83 -9.10
C ALA A 39 1.82 13.31 -9.76
N TYR A 40 1.86 12.01 -10.05
CA TYR A 40 3.04 11.38 -10.63
C TYR A 40 2.97 11.45 -12.16
N THR A 41 3.65 12.43 -12.77
CA THR A 41 4.02 12.26 -14.19
C THR A 41 5.05 11.14 -14.24
N PRO A 42 4.78 10.02 -14.93
CA PRO A 42 5.72 8.91 -14.92
C PRO A 42 7.04 9.35 -15.54
N LYS A 43 8.16 9.19 -14.82
CA LYS A 43 9.49 9.58 -15.32
C LYS A 43 9.86 8.86 -16.62
N TRP A 44 9.26 7.69 -16.89
CA TRP A 44 9.44 6.98 -18.16
C TRP A 44 8.85 7.75 -19.35
N PHE A 45 7.78 8.53 -19.15
CA PHE A 45 7.12 9.31 -20.21
C PHE A 45 8.08 10.33 -20.82
N LYS A 46 8.75 11.12 -19.96
CA LYS A 46 9.80 12.07 -20.38
C LYS A 46 11.02 11.42 -21.06
N ARG A 47 11.27 10.14 -20.79
CA ARG A 47 12.40 9.40 -21.38
C ARG A 47 12.03 8.81 -22.74
N MET A 48 10.77 8.49 -22.97
CA MET A 48 10.25 7.89 -24.21
C MET A 48 9.90 8.91 -25.30
N GLU A 49 9.47 10.13 -24.95
CA GLU A 49 9.29 11.24 -25.91
C GLU A 49 10.52 11.48 -26.80
N ARG A 50 11.70 11.12 -26.31
CA ARG A 50 12.97 11.33 -27.02
C ARG A 50 13.30 10.27 -28.07
N TRP A 51 12.60 9.14 -28.11
CA TRP A 51 13.00 7.95 -28.89
C TRP A 51 11.93 7.44 -29.85
N LEU A 52 10.69 7.94 -29.82
CA LEU A 52 9.57 7.35 -30.56
C LEU A 52 8.75 8.41 -31.30
N SER A 53 8.27 8.05 -32.50
CA SER A 53 7.33 8.84 -33.28
C SER A 53 5.95 8.90 -32.63
N ASP A 54 5.20 9.98 -32.86
CA ASP A 54 3.87 10.23 -32.28
C ASP A 54 2.89 9.04 -32.37
N SER A 55 2.94 8.28 -33.47
CA SER A 55 2.07 7.11 -33.69
C SER A 55 2.35 5.89 -32.78
N ALA A 56 3.61 5.68 -32.39
CA ALA A 56 3.99 4.57 -31.50
C ALA A 56 3.72 4.90 -30.02
N LEU A 57 3.57 6.19 -29.70
CA LEU A 57 3.24 6.68 -28.36
C LEU A 57 1.73 6.66 -28.08
N GLN A 58 0.88 6.61 -29.12
CA GLN A 58 -0.56 6.72 -28.94
C GLN A 58 -1.19 5.68 -28.00
N PRO A 59 -0.85 4.37 -28.07
CA PRO A 59 -1.38 3.40 -27.11
C PRO A 59 -0.96 3.70 -25.66
N MET A 60 0.23 4.27 -25.50
CA MET A 60 0.82 4.58 -24.21
C MET A 60 0.23 5.85 -23.60
N ILE A 61 -0.08 6.85 -24.44
CA ILE A 61 -0.85 8.04 -24.07
C ILE A 61 -2.24 7.63 -23.59
N ASN A 62 -2.91 6.71 -24.30
CA ASN A 62 -4.22 6.21 -23.88
C ASN A 62 -4.16 5.51 -22.51
N ILE A 63 -3.14 4.68 -22.27
CA ILE A 63 -2.89 4.05 -20.97
C ILE A 63 -2.67 5.10 -19.87
N LEU A 64 -1.90 6.16 -20.16
CA LEU A 64 -1.64 7.23 -19.20
C LEU A 64 -2.92 7.99 -18.84
N HIS A 65 -3.71 8.38 -19.85
CA HIS A 65 -4.99 9.05 -19.62
C HIS A 65 -5.94 8.17 -18.81
N GLN A 66 -6.03 6.87 -19.13
CA GLN A 66 -6.86 5.94 -18.36
C GLN A 66 -6.40 5.84 -16.91
N HIS A 67 -5.08 5.78 -16.68
CA HIS A 67 -4.52 5.77 -15.34
C HIS A 67 -4.81 7.07 -14.57
N GLU A 68 -4.65 8.23 -15.19
CA GLU A 68 -4.95 9.53 -14.57
C GLU A 68 -6.43 9.66 -14.19
N GLU A 69 -7.34 9.30 -15.10
CA GLU A 69 -8.78 9.32 -14.84
C GLU A 69 -9.17 8.34 -13.73
N SER A 70 -8.66 7.11 -13.78
CA SER A 70 -8.94 6.12 -12.73
C SER A 70 -8.43 6.60 -11.38
N TYR A 71 -7.20 7.11 -11.32
CA TYR A 71 -6.61 7.60 -10.09
C TYR A 71 -7.36 8.80 -9.51
N ARG A 72 -7.85 9.72 -10.36
CA ARG A 72 -8.70 10.84 -9.93
C ARG A 72 -9.99 10.34 -9.27
N GLN A 73 -10.65 9.36 -9.88
CA GLN A 73 -11.88 8.81 -9.33
C GLN A 73 -11.64 8.03 -8.02
N ILE A 74 -10.54 7.29 -7.92
CA ILE A 74 -10.11 6.63 -6.68
C ILE A 74 -9.92 7.68 -5.58
N GLN A 75 -9.17 8.75 -5.86
CA GLN A 75 -8.90 9.79 -4.89
C GLN A 75 -10.18 10.49 -4.44
N GLN A 76 -11.10 10.79 -5.38
CA GLN A 76 -12.42 11.35 -5.05
C GLN A 76 -13.24 10.41 -4.15
N PHE A 77 -13.22 9.10 -4.41
CA PHE A 77 -13.91 8.12 -3.57
C PHE A 77 -13.31 8.03 -2.16
N ILE A 78 -11.99 8.17 -2.03
CA ILE A 78 -11.30 8.19 -0.72
C ILE A 78 -11.64 9.47 0.05
N GLU A 79 -11.65 10.62 -0.63
CA GLU A 79 -11.93 11.93 -0.01
C GLU A 79 -13.42 12.13 0.33
N GLN A 80 -14.31 11.52 -0.46
CA GLN A 80 -15.76 11.62 -0.33
C GLN A 80 -16.37 10.21 -0.34
N PRO A 81 -16.12 9.40 0.70
CA PRO A 81 -16.66 8.06 0.77
C PRO A 81 -18.20 8.10 0.83
N PRO A 82 -18.91 7.20 0.13
CA PRO A 82 -20.36 7.13 0.19
C PRO A 82 -20.85 6.59 1.55
N ASP A 83 -22.09 6.92 1.88
CA ASP A 83 -22.81 6.43 3.07
C ASP A 83 -22.01 6.61 4.38
N ASN A 84 -21.88 5.56 5.19
CA ASN A 84 -21.11 5.55 6.43
C ASN A 84 -19.74 4.87 6.26
N LEU A 85 -19.24 4.75 5.02
CA LEU A 85 -17.99 4.06 4.75
C LEU A 85 -16.80 4.81 5.35
N ARG A 86 -16.03 4.12 6.21
CA ARG A 86 -14.82 4.69 6.80
C ARG A 86 -13.60 4.29 5.97
N ILE A 87 -12.90 5.26 5.40
CA ILE A 87 -11.64 5.00 4.68
C ILE A 87 -10.50 5.68 5.44
N ILE A 88 -9.45 4.90 5.76
CA ILE A 88 -8.28 5.39 6.48
C ILE A 88 -7.03 5.04 5.69
N GLU A 89 -6.15 6.02 5.51
CA GLU A 89 -4.92 5.83 4.76
C GLU A 89 -3.70 5.69 5.67
N ILE A 90 -2.87 4.69 5.37
CA ILE A 90 -1.51 4.54 5.86
C ILE A 90 -0.61 4.77 4.65
N PHE A 91 0.16 5.86 4.67
CA PHE A 91 1.10 6.16 3.59
C PHE A 91 2.45 6.59 4.14
N SER A 92 3.50 6.40 3.35
CA SER A 92 4.80 6.94 3.68
C SER A 92 4.82 8.46 3.45
N PRO A 93 5.34 9.28 4.39
CA PRO A 93 5.46 10.73 4.19
C PRO A 93 6.49 11.12 3.12
N LYS A 94 7.29 10.15 2.66
CA LYS A 94 8.31 10.31 1.61
C LYS A 94 8.30 9.11 0.65
N PRO A 95 8.74 9.27 -0.60
CA PRO A 95 8.90 8.13 -1.50
C PRO A 95 9.76 7.02 -0.89
N LEU A 96 9.45 5.77 -1.22
CA LEU A 96 10.23 4.61 -0.83
C LEU A 96 11.66 4.68 -1.35
N ALA A 97 12.60 4.09 -0.62
CA ALA A 97 14.00 3.99 -1.04
C ALA A 97 14.21 2.92 -2.13
N SER A 98 13.32 1.94 -2.17
CA SER A 98 13.26 0.88 -3.17
C SER A 98 12.63 1.36 -4.49
N MET A 99 13.02 0.68 -5.55
CA MET A 99 12.52 0.81 -6.92
C MET A 99 11.85 -0.49 -7.35
N ALA A 100 11.00 -0.41 -8.39
CA ALA A 100 10.33 -1.58 -8.95
C ALA A 100 11.30 -2.68 -9.44
N LEU A 101 12.49 -2.29 -9.93
CA LEU A 101 13.51 -3.23 -10.39
C LEU A 101 14.89 -2.82 -9.89
N GLY A 102 15.72 -3.79 -9.52
CA GLY A 102 17.12 -3.58 -9.17
C GLY A 102 17.35 -2.90 -7.81
N SER A 103 16.38 -3.00 -6.89
CA SER A 103 16.56 -2.52 -5.52
C SER A 103 17.67 -3.28 -4.81
N ARG A 104 18.50 -2.56 -4.06
CA ARG A 104 19.45 -3.16 -3.12
C ARG A 104 18.71 -3.71 -1.91
N LEU A 105 19.21 -4.79 -1.32
CA LEU A 105 18.65 -5.38 -0.11
C LEU A 105 18.49 -4.36 1.03
N ALA A 106 19.47 -3.47 1.20
CA ALA A 106 19.40 -2.41 2.21
C ALA A 106 18.19 -1.46 2.01
N SER A 107 17.87 -1.10 0.77
CA SER A 107 16.70 -0.26 0.45
C SER A 107 15.39 -0.99 0.75
N LEU A 108 15.31 -2.28 0.41
CA LEU A 108 14.15 -3.13 0.70
C LEU A 108 13.92 -3.25 2.22
N ASN A 109 14.98 -3.55 2.98
CA ASN A 109 14.90 -3.64 4.44
C ASN A 109 14.48 -2.32 5.08
N GLN A 110 15.01 -1.20 4.59
CA GLN A 110 14.62 0.12 5.08
C GLN A 110 13.11 0.37 4.92
N ASP A 111 12.56 0.07 3.74
CA ASP A 111 11.14 0.29 3.46
C ASP A 111 10.24 -0.72 4.17
N TYR A 112 10.69 -1.97 4.33
CA TYR A 112 10.00 -2.97 5.14
C TYR A 112 9.87 -2.50 6.60
N HIS A 113 10.97 -2.05 7.22
CA HIS A 113 10.92 -1.51 8.58
C HIS A 113 10.13 -0.21 8.68
N LEU A 114 10.09 0.60 7.62
CA LEU A 114 9.21 1.76 7.55
C LEU A 114 7.74 1.32 7.58
N GLY A 115 7.34 0.37 6.73
CA GLY A 115 5.98 -0.19 6.71
C GLY A 115 5.57 -0.80 8.05
N ARG A 116 6.44 -1.59 8.69
CA ARG A 116 6.19 -2.14 10.03
C ARG A 116 5.96 -1.07 11.08
N ARG A 117 6.75 0.02 11.05
CA ARG A 117 6.57 1.15 11.99
C ARG A 117 5.25 1.87 11.74
N SER A 118 4.90 2.14 10.49
CA SER A 118 3.62 2.76 10.12
C SER A 118 2.42 1.93 10.58
N GLY A 119 2.47 0.60 10.36
CA GLY A 119 1.41 -0.31 10.81
C GLY A 119 1.30 -0.37 12.35
N ARG A 120 2.43 -0.44 13.07
CA ARG A 120 2.43 -0.40 14.54
C ARG A 120 1.88 0.91 15.09
N TYR A 121 2.27 2.05 14.50
CA TYR A 121 1.75 3.35 14.88
C TYR A 121 0.24 3.44 14.66
N PHE A 122 -0.23 2.97 13.51
CA PHE A 122 -1.65 2.88 13.19
C PHE A 122 -2.42 2.06 14.22
N LEU A 123 -1.97 0.84 14.53
CA LEU A 123 -2.63 -0.02 15.52
C LEU A 123 -2.64 0.62 16.92
N ALA A 124 -1.57 1.30 17.31
CA ALA A 124 -1.48 1.97 18.61
C ALA A 124 -2.38 3.21 18.71
N THR A 125 -2.68 3.87 17.60
CA THR A 125 -3.43 5.14 17.57
C THR A 125 -4.91 4.93 17.25
N LEU A 126 -5.19 4.17 16.18
CA LEU A 126 -6.53 3.98 15.62
C LEU A 126 -7.02 2.54 15.73
N GLY A 127 -6.14 1.57 16.00
CA GLY A 127 -6.52 0.15 16.08
C GLY A 127 -7.61 -0.15 17.12
N GLN A 128 -7.62 0.60 18.23
CA GLN A 128 -8.65 0.49 19.27
C GLN A 128 -10.02 1.01 18.80
N TRP A 129 -10.05 1.99 17.90
CA TRP A 129 -11.28 2.57 17.34
C TRP A 129 -11.88 1.74 16.19
N LEU A 130 -11.08 0.81 15.66
CA LEU A 130 -11.45 -0.12 14.60
C LEU A 130 -11.96 -1.46 15.13
N SER A 131 -11.57 -1.79 16.37
CA SER A 131 -12.08 -2.95 17.06
C SER A 131 -13.35 -2.51 17.78
N ASP A 132 -14.53 -2.87 17.28
CA ASP A 132 -15.79 -2.74 18.04
C ASP A 132 -15.83 -3.66 19.30
N ALA A 133 -14.66 -4.11 19.77
CA ALA A 133 -14.47 -4.91 20.96
C ALA A 133 -14.07 -4.00 22.12
N GLU A 134 -14.96 -3.94 23.12
CA GLU A 134 -14.85 -3.31 24.44
C GLU A 134 -13.52 -2.59 24.76
N PRO A 135 -13.56 -1.31 25.15
CA PRO A 135 -12.35 -0.56 25.48
C PRO A 135 -11.61 -1.26 26.62
N LEU A 136 -10.37 -1.69 26.36
CA LEU A 136 -9.49 -2.19 27.41
C LEU A 136 -9.36 -1.09 28.47
N ALA A 137 -10.06 -1.29 29.58
CA ALA A 137 -10.01 -0.45 30.76
C ALA A 137 -8.58 -0.45 31.31
N ARG A 138 -7.77 0.52 30.85
CA ARG A 138 -6.66 1.22 31.50
C ARG A 138 -5.63 1.64 30.43
N PRO A 139 -5.31 2.94 30.31
CA PRO A 139 -4.15 3.36 29.52
C PRO A 139 -2.88 2.85 30.20
N ILE A 140 -2.28 1.79 29.66
CA ILE A 140 -0.90 1.43 29.99
C ILE A 140 -0.02 2.48 29.31
N ALA A 141 0.68 3.29 30.09
CA ALA A 141 1.72 4.16 29.58
C ALA A 141 2.85 3.29 29.01
N VAL A 142 2.80 3.03 27.70
CA VAL A 142 3.87 2.33 26.99
C VAL A 142 4.89 3.38 26.55
N THR A 143 5.84 3.71 27.43
CA THR A 143 7.10 4.29 26.98
C THR A 143 7.82 3.24 26.14
N PRO A 144 8.13 3.49 24.85
CA PRO A 144 8.91 2.55 24.08
C PRO A 144 10.31 2.47 24.69
N PRO A 145 10.80 1.30 25.14
CA PRO A 145 12.21 1.15 25.43
C PRO A 145 12.93 1.25 24.09
N ALA A 146 13.82 2.24 23.96
CA ALA A 146 14.48 2.65 22.71
C ALA A 146 15.39 1.57 22.06
N ALA A 147 15.32 0.29 22.48
CA ALA A 147 16.22 -0.76 22.04
C ALA A 147 15.56 -2.10 21.63
N VAL A 148 14.23 -2.27 21.68
CA VAL A 148 13.59 -3.59 21.45
C VAL A 148 12.82 -3.75 20.14
N ALA A 149 12.96 -2.82 19.19
CA ALA A 149 12.26 -2.90 17.90
C ALA A 149 12.66 -4.11 17.00
N ASN A 150 13.67 -4.89 17.39
CA ASN A 150 14.18 -6.06 16.66
C ASN A 150 13.99 -7.40 17.38
N ALA A 151 13.30 -7.46 18.52
CA ALA A 151 12.99 -8.75 19.15
C ALA A 151 11.72 -9.36 18.52
N PRO A 152 11.70 -10.68 18.22
CA PRO A 152 10.47 -11.36 17.84
C PRO A 152 9.44 -11.24 18.98
N ASP A 153 8.21 -10.89 18.63
CA ASP A 153 7.12 -10.78 19.59
C ASP A 153 6.64 -12.19 19.94
N ASN A 154 7.06 -12.72 21.09
CA ASN A 154 6.71 -14.08 21.54
C ASN A 154 5.30 -14.19 22.13
N ARG A 155 4.42 -13.20 21.93
CA ARG A 155 3.02 -13.30 22.33
C ARG A 155 2.30 -14.24 21.36
N PRO A 156 1.56 -15.25 21.84
CA PRO A 156 0.81 -16.14 20.96
C PRO A 156 -0.25 -15.31 20.21
N VAL A 157 -0.06 -15.18 18.90
CA VAL A 157 -1.04 -14.58 18.00
C VAL A 157 -2.07 -15.65 17.68
N SER A 158 -3.31 -15.46 18.13
CA SER A 158 -4.42 -16.30 17.68
C SER A 158 -4.78 -15.92 16.25
N THR A 159 -4.10 -16.51 15.26
CA THR A 159 -4.47 -16.40 13.85
C THR A 159 -5.48 -17.50 13.48
N PRO A 160 -6.58 -17.20 12.78
CA PRO A 160 -7.33 -18.24 12.07
C PRO A 160 -6.42 -18.92 11.03
N PRO A 161 -6.63 -20.21 10.73
CA PRO A 161 -5.69 -20.98 9.92
C PRO A 161 -5.71 -20.50 8.47
N LEU A 162 -4.63 -19.86 8.02
CA LEU A 162 -4.43 -19.50 6.61
C LEU A 162 -2.95 -19.54 6.22
N ALA A 163 -2.72 -20.28 5.14
CA ALA A 163 -1.72 -20.10 4.08
C ALA A 163 -0.23 -20.09 4.49
N ASP A 164 0.43 -21.19 4.15
CA ASP A 164 1.81 -21.61 4.38
C ASP A 164 2.88 -20.80 3.59
N ASN A 165 2.74 -19.47 3.55
CA ASN A 165 3.47 -18.65 2.58
C ASN A 165 4.75 -18.00 3.14
N ASP A 166 4.91 -17.96 4.47
CA ASP A 166 5.90 -17.10 5.13
C ASP A 166 7.05 -17.87 5.80
N ALA A 167 7.17 -19.19 5.59
CA ALA A 167 8.15 -20.02 6.30
C ALA A 167 9.62 -19.81 5.90
N ASP A 168 9.89 -19.21 4.73
CA ASP A 168 11.24 -19.25 4.12
C ASP A 168 12.03 -17.93 4.15
N TYR A 169 11.51 -16.85 4.76
CA TYR A 169 12.17 -15.53 4.71
C TYR A 169 13.24 -15.28 5.79
N ASP A 170 13.28 -16.09 6.86
CA ASP A 170 14.25 -15.91 7.96
C ASP A 170 15.62 -16.55 7.68
N ALA A 171 15.76 -17.34 6.60
CA ALA A 171 17.04 -17.83 6.13
C ALA A 171 17.74 -16.74 5.30
N GLY A 172 18.67 -16.03 5.93
CA GLY A 172 19.47 -14.99 5.27
C GLY A 172 19.98 -15.43 3.89
N SER A 173 19.61 -14.67 2.86
CA SER A 173 20.00 -14.89 1.47
C SER A 173 21.52 -14.91 1.34
N LEU A 174 22.11 -16.10 1.15
CA LEU A 174 23.46 -16.27 0.66
C LEU A 174 23.46 -16.15 -0.87
N ALA A 175 23.56 -14.91 -1.38
CA ALA A 175 23.98 -14.60 -2.75
C ALA A 175 24.34 -13.12 -2.87
#